data_AF-A0A285HNF8-F1
#
_entry.id   AF-A0A285HNF8-F1
#
_cell.length_a   1.000
_cell.length_b   1.000
_cell.length_c   1.000
_cell.angle_alpha   90.00
_cell.angle_beta   90.00
_cell.angle_gamma   90.00
#
_symmetry.space_group_name_H-M   'P 1'
#
loop_
_entity.id
_entity.type
_entity.pdbx_description
1 polymer ?
#
loop_
_entity_poly.entity_id
_entity_poly.type
_entity_poly.pdbx_seq_one_letter_code
_entity_poly.pdbx_strand_id
1 'polypeptide(L)'
;MAKGLPPLWKIKRELVRFPVSVFSKFRASFAPLIRRGHDLTAHKTVHVHAGHLPQAPEIAVFLIYQPKEILGSTLLLLEHLVSRGIAPIVVANHPLTESHQKALAPFCFRMIERPNLGYDFGGYREGTLWVLKNLPDTEALYILNDSNWFPVSGDSTVIEAARAAPEDVWGLYLVVPLKRPEQQHLHSYFYRFNRRTFTSDAFRKFWETMPLVNEKRLVVRRYEVGTSKYFREQGFSLGTLVTPQDILDATLSLSDEELVDVLAFAERHRIALVPELKAFNASGPDRFKDRKAVAEMLTSTNFTLTYIANHPLVQIKGLDTPILKKNRDEVFVDMRSEIFRCNLGDRLHPTVRDEIAGWDG
;
A
#
# COMPACT_ATOMS: atom_id res chain seq x y z
N MET A 1 12.90 -8.24 -58.53
CA MET A 1 14.12 -7.87 -57.74
C MET A 1 14.05 -6.38 -57.49
N ALA A 2 14.19 -5.78 -56.31
CA ALA A 2 14.31 -6.23 -54.94
C ALA A 2 13.45 -5.26 -54.09
N LYS A 3 12.63 -5.77 -53.17
CA LYS A 3 11.86 -4.92 -52.24
C LYS A 3 12.86 -4.25 -51.31
N GLY A 4 13.05 -2.95 -51.46
CA GLY A 4 13.92 -2.14 -50.60
C GLY A 4 13.51 -2.28 -49.14
N LEU A 5 14.48 -2.58 -48.28
CA LEU A 5 14.28 -2.65 -46.84
C LEU A 5 13.72 -1.31 -46.33
N PRO A 6 12.72 -1.33 -45.42
CA PRO A 6 12.14 -0.10 -44.92
C PRO A 6 13.19 0.71 -44.14
N PRO A 7 13.12 2.06 -44.20
CA PRO A 7 14.12 2.92 -43.58
C PRO A 7 14.22 2.71 -42.07
N LEU A 8 15.45 2.69 -41.55
CA LEU A 8 15.81 2.31 -40.17
C LEU A 8 15.03 3.06 -39.07
N TRP A 9 14.55 4.27 -39.33
CA TRP A 9 13.72 5.03 -38.39
C TRP A 9 12.29 4.46 -38.25
N LYS A 10 11.73 3.84 -39.30
CA LYS A 10 10.44 3.14 -39.25
C LYS A 10 10.54 1.83 -38.45
N ILE A 11 11.65 1.10 -38.61
CA ILE A 11 11.97 -0.08 -37.79
C ILE A 11 12.20 0.31 -36.32
N LYS A 12 12.88 1.42 -36.05
CA LYS A 12 13.02 1.99 -34.70
C LYS A 12 11.66 2.38 -34.09
N ARG A 13 10.75 2.97 -34.87
CA ARG A 13 9.43 3.42 -34.38
C ARG A 13 8.46 2.25 -34.14
N GLU A 14 8.61 1.14 -34.87
CA GLU A 14 7.87 -0.11 -34.61
C GLU A 14 8.48 -0.94 -33.47
N LEU A 15 9.80 -0.94 -33.28
CA LEU A 15 10.47 -1.56 -32.12
C LEU A 15 10.17 -0.82 -30.80
N VAL A 16 9.95 0.49 -30.83
CA VAL A 16 9.45 1.27 -29.68
C VAL A 16 7.97 0.97 -29.37
N ARG A 17 7.25 0.34 -30.30
CA ARG A 17 5.90 -0.21 -30.12
C ARG A 17 5.86 -1.74 -29.94
N PHE A 18 7.01 -2.42 -29.90
CA PHE A 18 7.05 -3.80 -29.44
C PHE A 18 6.72 -3.80 -27.94
N PRO A 19 5.66 -4.47 -27.49
CA PRO A 19 5.04 -4.10 -26.23
C PRO A 19 5.99 -4.49 -25.09
N VAL A 20 6.18 -3.57 -24.15
CA VAL A 20 6.58 -3.89 -22.76
C VAL A 20 5.81 -5.11 -22.24
N SER A 21 4.59 -5.37 -22.73
CA SER A 21 3.79 -6.57 -22.45
C SER A 21 4.39 -7.91 -22.92
N VAL A 22 5.16 -7.98 -24.00
CA VAL A 22 5.76 -9.25 -24.47
C VAL A 22 7.00 -9.59 -23.66
N PHE A 23 7.86 -8.61 -23.38
CA PHE A 23 9.02 -8.78 -22.50
C PHE A 23 8.61 -8.98 -21.03
N SER A 24 7.56 -8.33 -20.55
CA SER A 24 7.04 -8.54 -19.19
C SER A 24 6.37 -9.91 -19.04
N LYS A 25 5.65 -10.40 -20.07
CA LYS A 25 5.15 -11.78 -20.12
C LYS A 25 6.31 -12.79 -20.15
N PHE A 26 7.37 -12.52 -20.91
CA PHE A 26 8.53 -13.39 -20.99
C PHE A 26 9.28 -13.47 -19.65
N ARG A 27 9.53 -12.33 -18.98
CA ARG A 27 10.15 -12.30 -17.63
C ARG A 27 9.26 -12.85 -16.52
N ALA A 28 7.93 -12.68 -16.62
CA ALA A 28 6.98 -13.32 -15.72
C ALA A 28 7.10 -14.86 -15.73
N SER A 29 7.42 -15.47 -16.87
CA SER A 29 7.66 -16.92 -16.97
C SER A 29 8.93 -17.37 -16.24
N PHE A 30 9.91 -16.49 -16.01
CA PHE A 30 11.12 -16.78 -15.23
C PHE A 30 10.96 -16.49 -13.74
N ALA A 31 9.86 -15.86 -13.30
CA ALA A 31 9.66 -15.52 -11.89
C ALA A 31 9.74 -16.72 -10.91
N PRO A 32 9.25 -17.93 -11.26
CA PRO A 32 9.49 -19.13 -10.44
C PRO A 32 10.97 -19.55 -10.38
N LEU A 33 11.73 -19.36 -11.46
CA LEU A 33 13.15 -19.66 -11.51
C LEU A 33 13.96 -18.65 -10.70
N ILE A 34 13.61 -17.35 -10.77
CA ILE A 34 14.18 -16.29 -9.93
C ILE A 34 13.94 -16.61 -8.45
N ARG A 35 12.70 -16.99 -8.09
CA ARG A 35 12.36 -17.44 -6.73
C ARG A 35 13.25 -18.60 -6.29
N ARG A 36 13.34 -19.66 -7.09
CA ARG A 36 14.18 -20.84 -6.77
C ARG A 36 15.66 -20.46 -6.58
N GLY A 37 16.20 -19.61 -7.45
CA GLY A 37 17.57 -19.13 -7.34
C GLY A 37 17.82 -18.33 -6.05
N HIS A 38 16.87 -17.45 -5.69
CA HIS A 38 16.89 -16.72 -4.42
C HIS A 38 16.84 -17.69 -3.23
N ASP A 39 15.88 -18.61 -3.20
CA ASP A 39 15.71 -19.57 -2.10
C ASP A 39 16.96 -20.44 -1.88
N LEU A 40 17.67 -20.82 -2.97
CA LEU A 40 18.94 -21.56 -2.88
C LEU A 40 20.11 -20.74 -2.33
N THR A 41 20.08 -19.42 -2.51
CA THR A 41 21.19 -18.53 -2.14
C THR A 41 20.89 -17.63 -0.94
N ALA A 42 19.66 -17.67 -0.41
CA ALA A 42 19.20 -16.82 0.67
C ALA A 42 20.11 -16.88 1.90
N HIS A 43 20.64 -18.06 2.24
CA HIS A 43 21.60 -18.23 3.35
C HIS A 43 22.89 -17.39 3.22
N LYS A 44 23.19 -16.86 2.02
CA LYS A 44 24.35 -16.00 1.76
C LYS A 44 24.01 -14.51 1.73
N THR A 45 22.75 -14.16 1.52
CA THR A 45 22.31 -12.79 1.20
C THR A 45 21.28 -12.25 2.17
N VAL A 46 20.67 -13.11 2.98
CA VAL A 46 19.70 -12.77 4.00
C VAL A 46 20.37 -12.91 5.36
N HIS A 47 20.39 -11.82 6.12
CA HIS A 47 21.00 -11.77 7.44
C HIS A 47 19.94 -11.41 8.48
N VAL A 48 19.90 -12.16 9.57
CA VAL A 48 18.94 -11.95 10.66
C VAL A 48 19.70 -11.44 11.87
N HIS A 49 19.33 -10.26 12.34
CA HIS A 49 19.90 -9.60 13.50
C HIS A 49 18.86 -9.60 14.63
N ALA A 50 19.34 -9.70 15.87
CA ALA A 50 18.50 -9.58 17.04
C ALA A 50 18.10 -8.12 17.28
N GLY A 51 16.83 -7.88 17.58
CA GLY A 51 16.40 -6.66 18.26
C GLY A 51 16.42 -6.85 19.78
N HIS A 52 16.05 -5.81 20.52
CA HIS A 52 16.05 -5.80 21.98
C HIS A 52 14.72 -6.27 22.58
N LEU A 53 13.64 -6.27 21.81
CA LEU A 53 12.32 -6.65 22.31
C LEU A 53 12.15 -8.17 22.28
N PRO A 54 11.36 -8.74 23.21
CA PRO A 54 11.02 -10.15 23.18
C PRO A 54 10.01 -10.45 22.06
N GLN A 55 9.75 -11.73 21.85
CA GLN A 55 8.62 -12.18 21.05
C GLN A 55 7.29 -11.81 21.73
N ALA A 56 6.23 -11.66 20.94
CA ALA A 56 4.84 -11.56 21.41
C ALA A 56 3.93 -12.54 20.63
N PRO A 57 2.69 -12.80 21.09
CA PRO A 57 1.73 -13.63 20.36
C PRO A 57 1.35 -13.06 18.99
N GLU A 58 1.27 -11.74 18.87
CA GLU A 58 1.02 -11.03 17.61
C GLU A 58 2.34 -10.52 17.01
N ILE A 59 2.56 -10.77 15.72
CA ILE A 59 3.79 -10.43 15.01
C ILE A 59 3.50 -9.48 13.87
N ALA A 60 4.35 -8.47 13.68
CA ALA A 60 4.30 -7.60 12.51
C ALA A 60 5.54 -7.80 11.63
N VAL A 61 5.34 -8.14 10.35
CA VAL A 61 6.38 -8.04 9.32
C VAL A 61 6.29 -6.63 8.73
N PHE A 62 7.25 -5.78 9.09
CA PHE A 62 7.31 -4.40 8.64
C PHE A 62 8.45 -4.19 7.66
N LEU A 63 8.12 -3.90 6.41
CA LEU A 63 9.09 -3.73 5.34
C LEU A 63 9.56 -2.27 5.21
N ILE A 64 10.88 -2.09 5.14
CA ILE A 64 11.50 -0.78 4.91
C ILE A 64 12.42 -0.76 3.68
N TYR A 65 12.47 0.39 3.00
CA TYR A 65 13.50 0.74 2.03
C TYR A 65 14.06 2.14 2.31
N GLN A 66 14.98 2.21 3.29
CA GLN A 66 15.56 3.44 3.83
C GLN A 66 17.10 3.36 3.86
N PRO A 67 17.77 3.32 2.68
CA PRO A 67 19.21 3.11 2.61
C PRO A 67 20.07 4.26 3.13
N LYS A 68 19.49 5.44 3.36
CA LYS A 68 20.21 6.64 3.83
C LYS A 68 20.13 6.80 5.34
N GLU A 69 18.91 6.87 5.86
CA GLU A 69 18.62 7.10 7.27
C GLU A 69 17.27 6.47 7.62
N ILE A 70 17.11 6.10 8.89
CA ILE A 70 15.83 5.64 9.42
C ILE A 70 15.00 6.86 9.79
N LEU A 71 13.83 6.98 9.17
CA LEU A 71 12.89 8.08 9.37
C LEU A 71 12.27 8.05 10.78
N GLY A 72 11.91 9.22 11.30
CA GLY A 72 11.20 9.34 12.57
C GLY A 72 9.84 8.64 12.53
N SER A 73 9.13 8.72 11.40
CA SER A 73 7.87 8.02 11.19
C SER A 73 8.02 6.49 11.18
N THR A 74 9.19 5.95 10.84
CA THR A 74 9.48 4.52 10.99
C THR A 74 9.53 4.15 12.47
N LEU A 75 10.21 4.94 13.29
CA LEU A 75 10.31 4.68 14.73
C LEU A 75 8.95 4.86 15.42
N LEU A 76 8.20 5.90 15.05
CA LEU A 76 6.83 6.13 15.50
C LEU A 76 5.92 4.93 15.21
N LEU A 77 6.00 4.37 14.00
CA LEU A 77 5.24 3.19 13.61
C LEU A 77 5.59 1.99 14.51
N LEU A 78 6.87 1.75 14.73
CA LEU A 78 7.32 0.62 15.53
C LEU A 78 6.88 0.78 16.99
N GLU A 79 6.99 1.98 17.56
CA GLU A 79 6.47 2.30 18.88
C GLU A 79 4.95 2.10 18.96
N HIS A 80 4.22 2.50 17.93
CA HIS A 80 2.78 2.29 17.84
C HIS A 80 2.40 0.81 17.90
N LEU A 81 3.14 -0.07 17.21
CA LEU A 81 2.96 -1.52 17.26
C LEU A 81 3.32 -2.11 18.63
N VAL A 82 4.49 -1.73 19.16
CA VAL A 82 5.04 -2.28 20.41
C VAL A 82 4.15 -1.94 21.60
N SER A 83 3.68 -0.70 21.69
CA SER A 83 2.74 -0.26 22.73
C SER A 83 1.40 -1.02 22.72
N ARG A 84 1.10 -1.75 21.64
CA ARG A 84 -0.12 -2.56 21.46
C ARG A 84 0.15 -4.06 21.52
N GLY A 85 1.31 -4.45 22.04
CA GLY A 85 1.69 -5.84 22.28
C GLY A 85 2.07 -6.62 21.03
N ILE A 86 2.35 -5.93 19.91
CA ILE A 86 2.78 -6.58 18.66
C ILE A 86 4.30 -6.54 18.60
N ALA A 87 4.94 -7.68 18.38
CA ALA A 87 6.40 -7.77 18.22
C ALA A 87 6.81 -7.54 16.76
N PRO A 88 7.53 -6.45 16.43
CA PRO A 88 7.91 -6.17 15.05
C PRO A 88 9.11 -6.99 14.59
N ILE A 89 9.05 -7.46 13.36
CA ILE A 89 10.15 -7.97 12.56
C ILE A 89 10.35 -7.00 11.42
N VAL A 90 11.44 -6.24 11.48
CA VAL A 90 11.77 -5.26 10.44
C VAL A 90 12.47 -5.97 9.30
N VAL A 91 11.91 -5.92 8.09
CA VAL A 91 12.52 -6.46 6.88
C VAL A 91 13.09 -5.32 6.05
N ALA A 92 14.41 -5.21 5.99
CA ALA A 92 15.09 -4.18 5.24
C ALA A 92 15.48 -4.68 3.84
N ASN A 93 14.92 -4.06 2.81
CA ASN A 93 15.28 -4.31 1.40
C ASN A 93 16.58 -3.61 0.98
N HIS A 94 17.52 -3.45 1.91
CA HIS A 94 18.85 -2.85 1.71
C HIS A 94 19.76 -3.26 2.87
N PRO A 95 21.10 -3.10 2.71
CA PRO A 95 22.04 -3.33 3.80
C PRO A 95 21.75 -2.44 5.02
N LEU A 96 21.86 -3.02 6.23
CA LEU A 96 21.72 -2.33 7.49
C LEU A 96 23.09 -1.95 8.04
N THR A 97 23.39 -0.65 8.07
CA THR A 97 24.57 -0.12 8.75
C THR A 97 24.44 -0.31 10.27
N GLU A 98 25.55 -0.18 11.00
CA GLU A 98 25.51 -0.18 12.47
C GLU A 98 24.57 0.89 13.03
N SER A 99 24.51 2.07 12.39
CA SER A 99 23.59 3.14 12.76
C SER A 99 22.13 2.73 12.59
N HIS A 100 21.79 2.08 11.46
CA HIS A 100 20.44 1.55 11.24
C HIS A 100 20.07 0.51 12.31
N GLN A 101 20.97 -0.45 12.59
CA GLN A 101 20.72 -1.48 13.59
C GLN A 101 20.55 -0.87 14.99
N LYS A 102 21.39 0.10 15.38
CA LYS A 102 21.28 0.80 16.66
C LYS A 102 19.96 1.57 16.80
N ALA A 103 19.49 2.18 15.72
CA ALA A 103 18.22 2.91 15.71
C ALA A 103 17.00 1.97 15.80
N LEU A 104 17.02 0.83 15.11
CA LEU A 104 15.88 -0.08 15.00
C LEU A 104 15.80 -1.11 16.15
N ALA A 105 16.94 -1.57 16.68
CA ALA A 105 16.99 -2.65 17.67
C ALA A 105 16.11 -2.41 18.90
N PRO A 106 16.01 -1.18 19.48
CA PRO A 106 15.12 -0.92 20.62
C PRO A 106 13.63 -1.16 20.35
N PHE A 107 13.21 -1.13 19.09
CA PHE A 107 11.80 -1.12 18.69
C PHE A 107 11.36 -2.38 17.93
N CYS A 108 12.19 -3.42 17.91
CA CYS A 108 11.85 -4.66 17.20
C CYS A 108 12.35 -5.91 17.93
N PHE A 109 11.72 -7.04 17.57
CA PHE A 109 12.13 -8.38 17.97
C PHE A 109 13.28 -8.88 17.08
N ARG A 110 13.18 -8.67 15.76
CA ARG A 110 14.20 -9.06 14.78
C ARG A 110 14.32 -8.05 13.67
N MET A 111 15.50 -8.00 13.05
CA MET A 111 15.74 -7.32 11.78
C MET A 111 16.21 -8.35 10.76
N ILE A 112 15.64 -8.33 9.57
CA ILE A 112 15.99 -9.20 8.44
C ILE A 112 16.50 -8.30 7.32
N GLU A 113 17.80 -8.29 7.12
CA GLU A 113 18.45 -7.66 5.97
C GLU A 113 18.37 -8.58 4.75
N ARG A 114 17.97 -8.05 3.59
CA ARG A 114 17.89 -8.79 2.34
C ARG A 114 18.11 -7.92 1.10
N PRO A 115 18.43 -8.51 -0.07
CA PRO A 115 18.44 -7.79 -1.34
C PRO A 115 17.05 -7.26 -1.70
N ASN A 116 16.96 -6.14 -2.44
CA ASN A 116 15.70 -5.58 -2.95
C ASN A 116 15.13 -6.38 -4.14
N LEU A 117 14.95 -7.69 -3.98
CA LEU A 117 14.38 -8.59 -4.97
C LEU A 117 12.89 -8.76 -4.71
N GLY A 118 12.04 -8.60 -5.74
CA GLY A 118 10.59 -8.70 -5.60
C GLY A 118 9.91 -7.54 -4.87
N TYR A 119 10.64 -6.46 -4.58
CA TYR A 119 10.16 -5.26 -3.87
C TYR A 119 9.42 -5.61 -2.57
N ASP A 120 8.33 -4.91 -2.26
CA ASP A 120 7.57 -5.04 -1.02
C ASP A 120 7.08 -6.48 -0.80
N PHE A 121 6.44 -7.09 -1.81
CA PHE A 121 6.00 -8.48 -1.70
C PHE A 121 7.17 -9.45 -1.47
N GLY A 122 8.32 -9.21 -2.10
CA GLY A 122 9.51 -10.01 -1.87
C GLY A 122 9.97 -10.01 -0.41
N GLY A 123 9.94 -8.85 0.26
CA GLY A 123 10.29 -8.78 1.68
C GLY A 123 9.15 -9.21 2.61
N TYR A 124 7.89 -9.02 2.23
CA TYR A 124 6.75 -9.64 2.94
C TYR A 124 6.87 -11.15 2.97
N ARG A 125 7.25 -11.76 1.84
CA ARG A 125 7.50 -13.20 1.76
C ARG A 125 8.64 -13.60 2.67
N GLU A 126 9.77 -12.89 2.64
CA GLU A 126 10.94 -13.22 3.47
C GLU A 126 10.58 -13.20 4.96
N GLY A 127 9.96 -12.13 5.44
CA GLY A 127 9.51 -12.02 6.82
C GLY A 127 8.47 -13.09 7.18
N THR A 128 7.48 -13.31 6.31
CA THR A 128 6.41 -14.28 6.56
C THR A 128 6.92 -15.72 6.60
N LEU A 129 7.84 -16.11 5.71
CA LEU A 129 8.46 -17.44 5.74
C LEU A 129 9.34 -17.63 6.98
N TRP A 130 10.02 -16.57 7.42
CA TRP A 130 10.75 -16.60 8.69
C TRP A 130 9.80 -16.82 9.87
N VAL A 131 8.66 -16.11 9.92
CA VAL A 131 7.63 -16.30 10.97
C VAL A 131 7.06 -17.72 10.92
N LEU A 132 6.66 -18.22 9.74
CA LEU A 132 6.12 -19.58 9.57
C LEU A 132 7.08 -20.68 10.03
N LYS A 133 8.39 -20.44 9.90
CA LYS A 133 9.44 -21.38 10.31
C LYS A 133 9.72 -21.33 11.80
N ASN A 134 9.80 -20.12 12.39
CA ASN A 134 10.33 -19.93 13.73
C ASN A 134 9.26 -19.67 14.80
N LEU A 135 8.09 -19.18 14.39
CA LEU A 135 7.01 -18.73 15.27
C LEU A 135 5.66 -19.39 14.90
N PRO A 136 5.55 -20.73 14.95
CA PRO A 136 4.35 -21.45 14.50
C PRO A 136 3.08 -21.12 15.32
N ASP A 137 3.26 -20.62 16.53
CA ASP A 137 2.16 -20.29 17.46
C ASP A 137 1.65 -18.85 17.35
N THR A 138 2.10 -18.08 16.35
CA THR A 138 1.66 -16.69 16.11
C THR A 138 0.13 -16.59 16.04
N GLU A 139 -0.49 -15.77 16.89
CA GLU A 139 -1.94 -15.56 17.00
C GLU A 139 -2.50 -14.68 15.88
N ALA A 140 -1.74 -13.66 15.46
CA ALA A 140 -2.06 -12.85 14.30
C ALA A 140 -0.77 -12.35 13.65
N LEU A 141 -0.76 -12.31 12.32
CA LEU A 141 0.32 -11.74 11.53
C LEU A 141 -0.15 -10.45 10.87
N TYR A 142 0.57 -9.38 11.15
CA TYR A 142 0.44 -8.10 10.47
C TYR A 142 1.53 -7.98 9.39
N ILE A 143 1.19 -7.43 8.23
CA ILE A 143 2.15 -7.12 7.17
C ILE A 143 1.94 -5.69 6.71
N LEU A 144 2.99 -4.88 6.75
CA LEU A 144 2.93 -3.46 6.39
C LEU A 144 4.27 -2.98 5.79
N ASN A 145 4.26 -1.83 5.12
CA ASN A 145 5.48 -1.21 4.58
C ASN A 145 5.60 0.27 4.89
N ASP A 146 6.80 0.81 4.67
CA ASP A 146 7.16 2.21 4.89
C ASP A 146 6.78 3.14 3.73
N SER A 147 6.01 2.69 2.74
CA SER A 147 5.62 3.54 1.60
C SER A 147 4.50 4.54 1.94
N ASN A 148 4.06 4.57 3.20
CA ASN A 148 3.15 5.54 3.77
C ASN A 148 3.69 6.06 5.11
N TRP A 149 3.27 7.25 5.53
CA TRP A 149 3.28 7.64 6.94
C TRP A 149 2.15 6.88 7.65
N PHE A 150 2.48 6.21 8.75
CA PHE A 150 1.54 5.50 9.62
C PHE A 150 2.16 5.40 11.02
N PRO A 151 1.39 5.61 12.10
CA PRO A 151 0.08 6.24 12.09
C PRO A 151 0.18 7.72 11.70
N VAL A 152 -0.86 8.24 11.03
CA VAL A 152 -0.94 9.66 10.66
C VAL A 152 -1.25 10.54 11.88
N SER A 153 -2.11 10.07 12.77
CA SER A 153 -2.47 10.72 14.04
C SER A 153 -1.96 9.91 15.24
N GLY A 154 -1.74 10.57 16.39
CA GLY A 154 -1.27 9.89 17.61
C GLY A 154 -2.31 8.97 18.27
N ASP A 155 -3.59 9.21 17.97
CA ASP A 155 -4.76 8.50 18.50
C ASP A 155 -5.31 7.42 17.57
N SER A 156 -4.61 7.10 16.47
CA SER A 156 -5.00 6.04 15.52
C SER A 156 -5.40 4.73 16.23
N THR A 157 -6.61 4.24 15.92
CA THR A 157 -7.19 3.00 16.47
C THR A 157 -7.18 1.83 15.48
N VAL A 158 -6.34 1.90 14.44
CA VAL A 158 -6.32 0.91 13.35
C VAL A 158 -5.99 -0.50 13.81
N ILE A 159 -5.04 -0.63 14.75
CA ILE A 159 -4.61 -1.94 15.24
C ILE A 159 -5.75 -2.60 16.02
N GLU A 160 -6.44 -1.81 16.85
CA GLU A 160 -7.61 -2.22 17.62
C GLU A 160 -8.75 -2.65 16.69
N ALA A 161 -9.03 -1.87 15.64
CA ALA A 161 -10.01 -2.21 14.62
C ALA A 161 -9.65 -3.52 13.90
N ALA A 162 -8.39 -3.67 13.47
CA ALA A 162 -7.89 -4.88 12.81
C ALA A 162 -7.94 -6.12 13.71
N ARG A 163 -7.73 -5.95 15.01
CA ARG A 163 -7.78 -7.03 16.01
C ARG A 163 -9.23 -7.45 16.29
N ALA A 164 -10.15 -6.50 16.38
CA ALA A 164 -11.57 -6.74 16.62
C ALA A 164 -12.31 -7.30 15.39
N ALA A 165 -11.76 -7.09 14.19
CA ALA A 165 -12.32 -7.57 12.93
C ALA A 165 -12.51 -9.11 12.94
N PRO A 166 -13.74 -9.61 12.68
CA PRO A 166 -14.01 -11.05 12.62
C PRO A 166 -13.44 -11.70 11.36
N GLU A 167 -13.08 -10.91 10.34
CA GLU A 167 -12.61 -11.43 9.07
C GLU A 167 -11.21 -12.05 9.17
N ASP A 168 -11.00 -13.04 8.28
CA ASP A 168 -9.79 -13.84 8.20
C ASP A 168 -8.58 -13.04 7.72
N VAL A 169 -8.81 -12.19 6.72
CA VAL A 169 -7.83 -11.26 6.16
C VAL A 169 -8.43 -9.86 6.19
N TRP A 170 -7.72 -8.92 6.79
CA TRP A 170 -8.19 -7.55 6.95
C TRP A 170 -7.16 -6.55 6.42
N GLY A 171 -7.61 -5.43 5.86
CA GLY A 171 -6.73 -4.37 5.36
C GLY A 171 -7.36 -2.99 5.39
N LEU A 172 -6.59 -1.93 5.11
CA LEU A 172 -7.06 -0.56 5.31
C LEU A 172 -8.16 -0.12 4.35
N TYR A 173 -8.11 -0.52 3.09
CA TYR A 173 -9.08 -0.08 2.09
C TYR A 173 -9.35 -1.18 1.07
N LEU A 174 -10.63 -1.40 0.76
CA LEU A 174 -11.10 -2.34 -0.26
C LEU A 174 -11.36 -1.61 -1.59
N VAL A 175 -10.56 -1.93 -2.60
CA VAL A 175 -10.75 -1.46 -3.97
C VAL A 175 -11.79 -2.32 -4.67
N VAL A 176 -12.83 -1.72 -5.26
CA VAL A 176 -13.86 -2.45 -6.04
C VAL A 176 -13.96 -1.87 -7.45
N PRO A 177 -13.19 -2.38 -8.44
CA PRO A 177 -13.16 -1.79 -9.78
C PRO A 177 -14.52 -1.81 -10.48
N LEU A 178 -14.99 -0.65 -10.98
CA LEU A 178 -16.31 -0.50 -11.63
C LEU A 178 -16.57 -1.52 -12.74
N LYS A 179 -15.61 -1.70 -13.65
CA LYS A 179 -15.74 -2.59 -14.81
C LYS A 179 -15.52 -4.06 -14.49
N ARG A 180 -14.92 -4.36 -13.33
CA ARG A 180 -14.49 -5.71 -12.94
C ARG A 180 -14.61 -5.91 -11.41
N PRO A 181 -15.83 -5.91 -10.85
CA PRO A 181 -16.04 -6.05 -9.41
C PRO A 181 -15.48 -7.37 -8.84
N GLU A 182 -15.35 -8.40 -9.68
CA GLU A 182 -14.72 -9.67 -9.29
C GLU A 182 -13.24 -9.53 -8.93
N GLN A 183 -12.59 -8.45 -9.40
CA GLN A 183 -11.21 -8.08 -9.09
C GLN A 183 -11.10 -7.19 -7.84
N GLN A 184 -12.13 -7.14 -6.99
CA GLN A 184 -12.04 -6.45 -5.71
C GLN A 184 -10.88 -6.99 -4.86
N HIS A 185 -10.18 -6.08 -4.17
CA HIS A 185 -8.98 -6.43 -3.41
C HIS A 185 -8.64 -5.39 -2.35
N LEU A 186 -7.95 -5.85 -1.31
CA LEU A 186 -7.33 -5.00 -0.30
C LEU A 186 -6.01 -4.43 -0.84
N HIS A 187 -5.66 -3.22 -0.40
CA HIS A 187 -4.32 -2.67 -0.66
C HIS A 187 -3.24 -3.35 0.16
N SER A 188 -2.03 -3.40 -0.40
CA SER A 188 -0.88 -4.06 0.23
C SER A 188 -0.14 -3.27 1.29
N TYR A 189 -0.65 -2.10 1.70
CA TYR A 189 0.01 -1.27 2.71
C TYR A 189 -0.14 -1.78 4.14
N PHE A 190 -1.19 -2.56 4.39
CA PHE A 190 -1.48 -3.13 5.68
C PHE A 190 -2.38 -4.35 5.49
N TYR A 191 -1.93 -5.49 6.00
CA TYR A 191 -2.72 -6.69 6.16
C TYR A 191 -2.70 -7.12 7.62
N ARG A 192 -3.81 -7.70 8.07
CA ARG A 192 -3.87 -8.59 9.23
C ARG A 192 -4.39 -9.94 8.78
N PHE A 193 -3.67 -11.00 9.11
CA PHE A 193 -4.08 -12.38 8.96
C PHE A 193 -4.33 -12.95 10.35
N ASN A 194 -5.54 -13.44 10.60
CA ASN A 194 -5.87 -14.07 11.88
C ASN A 194 -5.18 -15.43 12.03
N ARG A 195 -5.28 -16.03 13.23
CA ARG A 195 -4.70 -17.35 13.54
C ARG A 195 -5.13 -18.43 12.55
N ARG A 196 -6.43 -18.47 12.22
CA ARG A 196 -7.02 -19.47 11.30
C ARG A 196 -6.36 -19.40 9.94
N THR A 197 -6.18 -18.21 9.39
CA THR A 197 -5.51 -18.03 8.10
C THR A 197 -4.03 -18.33 8.20
N PHE A 198 -3.33 -17.76 9.18
CA PHE A 198 -1.88 -17.91 9.35
C PHE A 198 -1.44 -19.38 9.39
N THR A 199 -2.19 -20.25 10.09
CA THR A 199 -1.84 -21.67 10.21
C THR A 199 -2.45 -22.58 9.15
N SER A 200 -3.12 -22.02 8.15
CA SER A 200 -3.65 -22.81 7.04
C SER A 200 -2.56 -23.22 6.05
N ASP A 201 -2.71 -24.40 5.44
CA ASP A 201 -1.85 -24.83 4.34
C ASP A 201 -1.94 -23.88 3.13
N ALA A 202 -3.11 -23.27 2.92
CA ALA A 202 -3.31 -22.26 1.90
C ALA A 202 -2.38 -21.06 2.10
N PHE A 203 -2.31 -20.51 3.32
CA PHE A 203 -1.43 -19.40 3.64
C PHE A 203 0.06 -19.77 3.45
N ARG A 204 0.49 -20.92 3.99
CA ARG A 204 1.85 -21.43 3.80
C ARG A 204 2.19 -21.56 2.31
N LYS A 205 1.35 -22.26 1.54
CA LYS A 205 1.54 -22.52 0.11
C LYS A 205 1.59 -21.24 -0.70
N PHE A 206 0.75 -20.25 -0.38
CA PHE A 206 0.79 -18.94 -1.02
C PHE A 206 2.18 -18.33 -0.95
N TRP A 207 2.73 -18.16 0.26
CA TRP A 207 4.02 -17.52 0.45
C TRP A 207 5.18 -18.35 -0.07
N GLU A 208 5.18 -19.67 0.12
CA GLU A 208 6.24 -20.55 -0.38
C GLU A 208 6.32 -20.52 -1.92
N THR A 209 5.16 -20.51 -2.58
CA THR A 209 5.09 -20.57 -4.06
C THR A 209 5.04 -19.20 -4.73
N MET A 210 4.88 -18.11 -3.97
CA MET A 210 4.80 -16.76 -4.52
C MET A 210 6.03 -16.47 -5.40
N PRO A 211 5.85 -16.21 -6.71
CA PRO A 211 6.97 -15.89 -7.60
C PRO A 211 7.66 -14.60 -7.15
N LEU A 212 8.94 -14.43 -7.49
CA LEU A 212 9.64 -13.15 -7.33
C LEU A 212 9.75 -12.48 -8.69
N VAL A 213 9.18 -11.28 -8.83
CA VAL A 213 9.11 -10.54 -10.10
C VAL A 213 9.81 -9.19 -9.93
N ASN A 214 10.74 -8.87 -10.84
CA ASN A 214 11.50 -7.60 -10.80
C ASN A 214 10.86 -6.47 -11.63
N GLU A 215 9.54 -6.48 -11.79
CA GLU A 215 8.82 -5.45 -12.55
C GLU A 215 7.68 -4.87 -11.71
N LYS A 216 7.89 -3.65 -11.21
CA LYS A 216 7.01 -2.97 -10.25
C LYS A 216 5.53 -2.95 -10.68
N ARG A 217 5.24 -2.74 -11.97
CA ARG A 217 3.87 -2.73 -12.51
C ARG A 217 3.21 -4.11 -12.52
N LEU A 218 3.97 -5.17 -12.77
CA LEU A 218 3.45 -6.54 -12.69
C LEU A 218 3.25 -6.97 -11.24
N VAL A 219 4.11 -6.52 -10.33
CA VAL A 219 4.04 -6.82 -8.89
C VAL A 219 2.71 -6.31 -8.32
N VAL A 220 2.40 -5.02 -8.44
CA VAL A 220 1.20 -4.43 -7.79
C VAL A 220 -0.09 -5.12 -8.27
N ARG A 221 -0.36 -5.16 -9.58
CA ARG A 221 -1.61 -5.73 -10.08
C ARG A 221 -1.70 -7.24 -9.88
N ARG A 222 -0.59 -7.97 -10.00
CA ARG A 222 -0.60 -9.43 -9.82
C ARG A 222 -0.73 -9.81 -8.36
N TYR A 223 -0.13 -9.06 -7.44
CA TYR A 223 -0.14 -9.42 -6.04
C TYR A 223 -1.25 -8.75 -5.23
N GLU A 224 -1.60 -7.47 -5.42
CA GLU A 224 -2.73 -6.89 -4.65
C GLU A 224 -4.05 -7.58 -5.02
N VAL A 225 -4.37 -7.63 -6.32
CA VAL A 225 -5.55 -8.35 -6.81
C VAL A 225 -5.42 -9.86 -6.56
N GLY A 226 -4.25 -10.43 -6.83
CA GLY A 226 -4.04 -11.88 -6.74
C GLY A 226 -4.07 -12.41 -5.30
N THR A 227 -3.56 -11.67 -4.33
CA THR A 227 -3.55 -12.05 -2.90
C THR A 227 -4.98 -12.13 -2.38
N SER A 228 -5.75 -11.05 -2.56
CA SER A 228 -7.15 -11.00 -2.11
C SER A 228 -8.01 -12.05 -2.82
N LYS A 229 -7.82 -12.21 -4.15
CA LYS A 229 -8.50 -13.25 -4.92
C LYS A 229 -8.15 -14.65 -4.41
N TYR A 230 -6.86 -14.93 -4.19
CA TYR A 230 -6.38 -16.23 -3.72
C TYR A 230 -7.03 -16.61 -2.39
N PHE A 231 -6.94 -15.75 -1.37
CA PHE A 231 -7.49 -16.06 -0.06
C PHE A 231 -9.01 -16.25 -0.09
N ARG A 232 -9.74 -15.44 -0.87
CA ARG A 232 -11.18 -15.63 -1.07
C ARG A 232 -11.49 -16.98 -1.75
N GLU A 233 -10.73 -17.36 -2.78
CA GLU A 233 -10.89 -18.67 -3.47
C GLU A 233 -10.54 -19.86 -2.55
N GLN A 234 -9.76 -19.64 -1.50
CA GLN A 234 -9.50 -20.64 -0.45
C GLN A 234 -10.55 -20.63 0.68
N GLY A 235 -11.60 -19.81 0.57
CA GLY A 235 -12.70 -19.74 1.54
C GLY A 235 -12.44 -18.85 2.76
N PHE A 236 -11.51 -17.90 2.66
CA PHE A 236 -11.28 -16.88 3.68
C PHE A 236 -12.11 -15.62 3.41
N SER A 237 -12.63 -15.02 4.48
CA SER A 237 -13.33 -13.74 4.46
C SER A 237 -12.35 -12.56 4.36
N LEU A 238 -12.76 -11.48 3.70
CA LEU A 238 -12.00 -10.24 3.57
C LEU A 238 -12.74 -9.12 4.31
N GLY A 239 -12.04 -8.43 5.21
CA GLY A 239 -12.54 -7.26 5.93
C GLY A 239 -11.72 -6.00 5.61
N THR A 240 -12.28 -4.83 5.88
CA THR A 240 -11.57 -3.57 5.66
C THR A 240 -11.93 -2.47 6.65
N LEU A 241 -11.06 -1.47 6.81
CA LEU A 241 -11.38 -0.25 7.57
C LEU A 241 -12.26 0.70 6.76
N VAL A 242 -11.91 0.92 5.49
CA VAL A 242 -12.57 1.89 4.60
C VAL A 242 -13.11 1.15 3.39
N THR A 243 -14.38 1.39 3.09
CA THR A 243 -15.08 0.91 1.89
C THR A 243 -15.25 2.04 0.87
N PRO A 244 -15.59 1.73 -0.39
CA PRO A 244 -15.99 2.74 -1.36
C PRO A 244 -17.18 3.60 -0.90
N GLN A 245 -18.08 3.03 -0.08
CA GLN A 245 -19.22 3.75 0.47
C GLN A 245 -18.78 4.78 1.52
N ASP A 246 -17.85 4.43 2.40
CA ASP A 246 -17.32 5.38 3.40
C ASP A 246 -16.67 6.60 2.74
N ILE A 247 -15.93 6.40 1.64
CA ILE A 247 -15.34 7.50 0.86
C ILE A 247 -16.43 8.41 0.29
N LEU A 248 -17.51 7.82 -0.22
CA LEU A 248 -18.64 8.57 -0.76
C LEU A 248 -19.32 9.37 0.34
N ASP A 249 -19.65 8.74 1.46
CA ASP A 249 -20.33 9.37 2.60
C ASP A 249 -19.49 10.49 3.21
N ALA A 250 -18.19 10.24 3.41
CA ALA A 250 -17.24 11.25 3.87
C ALA A 250 -17.19 12.45 2.91
N THR A 251 -17.20 12.21 1.60
CA THR A 251 -17.20 13.28 0.60
C THR A 251 -18.51 14.08 0.64
N LEU A 252 -19.66 13.42 0.72
CA LEU A 252 -20.97 14.06 0.75
C LEU A 252 -21.25 14.84 2.05
N SER A 253 -20.52 14.52 3.12
CA SER A 253 -20.59 15.23 4.40
C SER A 253 -19.88 16.59 4.41
N LEU A 254 -19.06 16.87 3.40
CA LEU A 254 -18.32 18.12 3.28
C LEU A 254 -19.24 19.31 2.93
N SER A 255 -18.80 20.52 3.25
CA SER A 255 -19.50 21.73 2.83
C SER A 255 -19.42 21.92 1.31
N ASP A 256 -20.27 22.80 0.77
CA ASP A 256 -20.26 23.07 -0.67
C ASP A 256 -18.93 23.71 -1.11
N GLU A 257 -18.35 24.57 -0.29
CA GLU A 257 -17.03 25.18 -0.51
C GLU A 257 -15.93 24.11 -0.52
N GLU A 258 -15.97 23.17 0.41
CA GLU A 258 -15.02 22.06 0.48
C GLU A 258 -15.16 21.11 -0.73
N LEU A 259 -16.39 20.87 -1.18
CA LEU A 259 -16.66 20.07 -2.37
C LEU A 259 -16.11 20.72 -3.65
N VAL A 260 -16.10 22.06 -3.75
CA VAL A 260 -15.43 22.76 -4.86
C VAL A 260 -13.96 22.36 -4.92
N ASP A 261 -13.25 22.44 -3.80
CA ASP A 261 -11.82 22.12 -3.72
C ASP A 261 -11.56 20.64 -4.04
N VAL A 262 -12.35 19.73 -3.45
CA VAL A 262 -12.23 18.28 -3.69
C VAL A 262 -12.43 17.93 -5.16
N LEU A 263 -13.47 18.46 -5.80
CA LEU A 263 -13.76 18.14 -7.20
C LEU A 263 -12.78 18.80 -8.17
N ALA A 264 -12.31 20.01 -7.87
CA ALA A 264 -11.27 20.68 -8.65
C ALA A 264 -9.94 19.89 -8.60
N PHE A 265 -9.57 19.41 -7.42
CA PHE A 265 -8.41 18.53 -7.23
C PHE A 265 -8.58 17.19 -7.98
N ALA A 266 -9.75 16.56 -7.85
CA ALA A 266 -10.04 15.30 -8.53
C ALA A 266 -9.98 15.41 -10.06
N GLU A 267 -10.47 16.53 -10.61
CA GLU A 267 -10.37 16.84 -12.04
C GLU A 267 -8.90 17.04 -12.47
N ARG A 268 -8.15 17.87 -11.74
CA ARG A 268 -6.74 18.20 -12.02
C ARG A 268 -5.88 16.95 -12.13
N HIS A 269 -6.01 16.04 -11.17
CA HIS A 269 -5.20 14.82 -11.10
C HIS A 269 -5.84 13.58 -11.74
N ARG A 270 -7.01 13.74 -12.39
CA ARG A 270 -7.72 12.66 -13.10
C ARG A 270 -8.02 11.46 -12.19
N ILE A 271 -8.39 11.75 -10.95
CA ILE A 271 -8.77 10.77 -9.90
C ILE A 271 -10.08 10.07 -10.29
N ALA A 272 -10.94 10.78 -11.01
CA ALA A 272 -12.20 10.27 -11.56
C ALA A 272 -12.26 10.38 -13.09
N LEU A 273 -13.35 9.87 -13.68
CA LEU A 273 -13.58 10.03 -15.11
C LEU A 273 -13.80 11.52 -15.41
N VAL A 274 -12.80 12.10 -16.07
CA VAL A 274 -12.68 13.55 -16.29
C VAL A 274 -13.86 14.16 -17.05
N PRO A 275 -14.46 13.53 -18.07
CA PRO A 275 -15.60 14.12 -18.80
C PRO A 275 -16.82 14.38 -17.90
N GLU A 276 -17.18 13.41 -17.07
CA GLU A 276 -18.32 13.47 -16.15
C GLU A 276 -18.09 14.53 -15.07
N LEU A 277 -16.88 14.57 -14.49
CA LEU A 277 -16.49 15.61 -13.54
C LEU A 277 -16.52 17.01 -14.16
N LYS A 278 -16.00 17.17 -15.39
CA LYS A 278 -16.01 18.47 -16.09
C LYS A 278 -17.41 18.97 -16.35
N ALA A 279 -18.30 18.09 -16.82
CA ALA A 279 -19.69 18.44 -17.05
C ALA A 279 -20.38 18.85 -15.72
N PHE A 280 -20.10 18.12 -14.64
CA PHE A 280 -20.61 18.46 -13.33
C PHE A 280 -20.05 19.79 -12.79
N ASN A 281 -18.75 20.03 -12.91
CA ASN A 281 -18.12 21.29 -12.48
C ASN A 281 -18.60 22.50 -13.28
N ALA A 282 -18.96 22.31 -14.55
CA ALA A 282 -19.59 23.34 -15.39
C ALA A 282 -21.08 23.58 -15.04
N SER A 283 -21.68 22.71 -14.24
CA SER A 283 -23.03 22.92 -13.70
C SER A 283 -22.98 24.11 -12.73
N GLY A 284 -23.97 24.99 -12.80
CA GLY A 284 -23.99 26.25 -12.05
C GLY A 284 -23.83 26.11 -10.52
N PRO A 285 -23.85 27.23 -9.77
CA PRO A 285 -23.54 27.24 -8.33
C PRO A 285 -24.42 26.28 -7.50
N ASP A 286 -25.63 25.98 -7.98
CA ASP A 286 -26.59 25.10 -7.30
C ASP A 286 -26.31 23.59 -7.45
N ARG A 287 -25.25 23.18 -8.16
CA ARG A 287 -24.93 21.76 -8.45
C ARG A 287 -24.81 20.87 -7.21
N PHE A 288 -24.55 21.46 -6.05
CA PHE A 288 -24.34 20.75 -4.79
C PHE A 288 -25.62 20.59 -3.94
N LYS A 289 -26.69 21.32 -4.26
CA LYS A 289 -27.98 21.26 -3.54
C LYS A 289 -28.60 19.87 -3.59
N ASP A 290 -28.44 19.18 -4.70
CA ASP A 290 -28.86 17.78 -4.86
C ASP A 290 -27.69 16.84 -4.55
N ARG A 291 -27.55 16.47 -3.28
CA ARG A 291 -26.53 15.50 -2.82
C ARG A 291 -26.67 14.13 -3.49
N LYS A 292 -27.88 13.76 -3.93
CA LYS A 292 -28.08 12.50 -4.66
C LYS A 292 -27.46 12.57 -6.05
N ALA A 293 -27.62 13.68 -6.76
CA ALA A 293 -26.96 13.90 -8.05
C ALA A 293 -25.42 13.91 -7.92
N VAL A 294 -24.88 14.50 -6.84
CA VAL A 294 -23.43 14.42 -6.53
C VAL A 294 -23.01 12.97 -6.34
N ALA A 295 -23.78 12.19 -5.58
CA ALA A 295 -23.47 10.79 -5.32
C ALA A 295 -23.51 9.92 -6.58
N GLU A 296 -24.53 10.10 -7.43
CA GLU A 296 -24.66 9.41 -8.72
C GLU A 296 -23.48 9.75 -9.64
N MET A 297 -23.07 11.02 -9.67
CA MET A 297 -21.88 11.44 -10.41
C MET A 297 -20.62 10.75 -9.87
N LEU A 298 -20.33 10.84 -8.57
CA LEU A 298 -19.12 10.25 -7.98
C LEU A 298 -19.05 8.73 -8.19
N THR A 299 -20.16 8.01 -8.01
CA THR A 299 -20.23 6.55 -8.17
C THR A 299 -20.12 6.09 -9.62
N SER A 300 -20.51 6.94 -10.58
CA SER A 300 -20.30 6.66 -12.01
C SER A 300 -18.82 6.76 -12.43
N THR A 301 -17.96 7.32 -11.55
CA THR A 301 -16.54 7.57 -11.82
C THR A 301 -15.61 6.69 -10.97
N ASN A 302 -14.29 6.75 -11.23
CA ASN A 302 -13.27 6.05 -10.42
C ASN A 302 -12.94 6.77 -9.09
N PHE A 303 -13.71 7.79 -8.68
CA PHE A 303 -13.42 8.60 -7.49
C PHE A 303 -13.23 7.75 -6.23
N THR A 304 -14.14 6.79 -6.01
CA THR A 304 -14.06 5.93 -4.83
C THR A 304 -12.96 4.87 -4.93
N LEU A 305 -12.34 4.63 -6.11
CA LEU A 305 -11.25 3.65 -6.30
C LEU A 305 -9.88 4.15 -5.85
N THR A 306 -9.75 5.46 -5.62
CA THR A 306 -8.47 6.17 -5.48
C THR A 306 -8.31 6.75 -4.09
N TYR A 307 -8.73 6.00 -3.06
CA TYR A 307 -8.62 6.34 -1.64
C TYR A 307 -7.32 7.08 -1.27
N ILE A 308 -6.16 6.48 -1.59
CA ILE A 308 -4.82 6.96 -1.25
C ILE A 308 -4.48 8.31 -1.90
N ALA A 309 -5.11 8.64 -3.02
CA ALA A 309 -4.87 9.86 -3.78
C ALA A 309 -6.01 10.88 -3.68
N ASN A 310 -7.04 10.63 -2.87
CA ASN A 310 -8.11 11.60 -2.64
C ASN A 310 -7.63 12.86 -1.91
N HIS A 311 -8.41 13.93 -2.04
CA HIS A 311 -8.14 15.20 -1.39
C HIS A 311 -8.06 15.06 0.15
N PRO A 312 -7.18 15.80 0.86
CA PRO A 312 -7.04 15.73 2.33
C PRO A 312 -8.32 16.00 3.13
N LEU A 313 -9.25 16.82 2.60
CA LEU A 313 -10.56 17.00 3.24
C LEU A 313 -11.37 15.70 3.28
N VAL A 314 -11.25 14.84 2.26
CA VAL A 314 -11.89 13.52 2.30
C VAL A 314 -11.09 12.60 3.22
N GLN A 315 -9.77 12.52 3.04
CA GLN A 315 -8.92 11.56 3.76
C GLN A 315 -8.79 11.87 5.25
N ILE A 316 -8.31 13.07 5.60
CA ILE A 316 -8.03 13.44 7.00
C ILE A 316 -9.31 13.94 7.64
N LYS A 317 -10.01 14.89 7.01
CA LYS A 317 -11.20 15.48 7.64
C LYS A 317 -12.35 14.49 7.75
N GLY A 318 -12.74 13.86 6.64
CA GLY A 318 -13.92 12.99 6.57
C GLY A 318 -13.69 11.55 7.03
N LEU A 319 -12.52 10.95 6.75
CA LEU A 319 -12.26 9.53 7.03
C LEU A 319 -11.31 9.28 8.20
N ASP A 320 -10.68 10.32 8.75
CA ASP A 320 -9.61 10.19 9.74
C ASP A 320 -8.55 9.17 9.31
N THR A 321 -8.03 9.35 8.09
CA THR A 321 -7.17 8.36 7.45
C THR A 321 -5.97 8.02 8.33
N PRO A 322 -5.66 6.73 8.50
CA PRO A 322 -4.49 6.36 9.26
C PRO A 322 -3.18 6.48 8.47
N ILE A 323 -3.27 6.63 7.14
CA ILE A 323 -2.11 6.58 6.25
C ILE A 323 -2.06 7.75 5.26
N LEU A 324 -0.85 8.26 5.02
CA LEU A 324 -0.59 9.24 3.96
C LEU A 324 0.54 8.75 3.05
N LYS A 325 0.39 8.90 1.73
CA LYS A 325 1.33 8.30 0.78
C LYS A 325 2.67 9.04 0.69
N LYS A 326 3.78 8.31 0.89
CA LYS A 326 5.17 8.79 0.70
C LYS A 326 5.60 8.64 -0.76
N ASN A 327 4.97 9.37 -1.67
CA ASN A 327 5.32 9.39 -3.08
C ASN A 327 5.43 10.85 -3.56
N ARG A 328 6.39 11.13 -4.45
CA ARG A 328 6.65 12.46 -5.03
C ARG A 328 6.03 12.66 -6.42
N ASP A 329 5.16 11.75 -6.86
CA ASP A 329 4.31 12.03 -8.02
C ASP A 329 3.43 13.26 -7.71
N GLU A 330 3.18 14.07 -8.74
CA GLU A 330 2.49 15.38 -8.66
C GLU A 330 1.26 15.39 -7.75
N VAL A 331 0.36 14.41 -7.90
CA VAL A 331 -0.86 14.30 -7.08
C VAL A 331 -0.59 14.25 -5.58
N PHE A 332 0.49 13.60 -5.14
CA PHE A 332 0.80 13.45 -3.72
C PHE A 332 1.54 14.66 -3.17
N VAL A 333 2.30 15.37 -4.01
CA VAL A 333 2.93 16.67 -3.66
C VAL A 333 1.84 17.72 -3.47
N ASP A 334 0.91 17.81 -4.41
CA ASP A 334 -0.25 18.69 -4.30
C ASP A 334 -1.09 18.31 -3.08
N MET A 335 -1.37 17.01 -2.87
CA MET A 335 -2.11 16.54 -1.69
C MET A 335 -1.45 17.00 -0.37
N ARG A 336 -0.12 16.94 -0.25
CA ARG A 336 0.59 17.43 0.95
C ARG A 336 0.49 18.95 1.09
N SER A 337 0.55 19.69 -0.01
CA SER A 337 0.34 21.15 0.00
C SER A 337 -1.08 21.51 0.44
N GLU A 338 -2.08 20.74 0.00
CA GLU A 338 -3.49 20.89 0.36
C GLU A 338 -3.75 20.65 1.86
N ILE A 339 -2.98 19.77 2.52
CA ILE A 339 -3.06 19.58 3.99
C ILE A 339 -2.85 20.90 4.71
N PHE A 340 -1.80 21.64 4.33
CA PHE A 340 -1.47 22.92 4.97
C PHE A 340 -2.42 24.03 4.55
N ARG A 341 -2.81 24.10 3.26
CA ARG A 341 -3.80 25.09 2.77
C ARG A 341 -5.14 24.96 3.51
N CYS A 342 -5.56 23.72 3.80
CA CYS A 342 -6.81 23.42 4.50
C CYS A 342 -6.69 23.45 6.04
N ASN A 343 -5.55 23.87 6.61
CA ASN A 343 -5.28 23.85 8.06
C ASN A 343 -5.49 22.47 8.72
N LEU A 344 -5.16 21.39 8.01
CA LEU A 344 -5.29 20.02 8.52
C LEU A 344 -4.01 19.52 9.19
N GLY A 345 -2.93 20.31 9.18
CA GLY A 345 -1.62 19.91 9.74
C GLY A 345 -1.65 19.58 11.23
N ASP A 346 -2.53 20.23 12.01
CA ASP A 346 -2.64 20.00 13.46
C ASP A 346 -3.33 18.67 13.81
N ARG A 347 -3.94 18.01 12.84
CA ARG A 347 -4.47 16.64 12.99
C ARG A 347 -3.40 15.57 12.85
N LEU A 348 -2.22 15.94 12.35
CA LEU A 348 -1.11 15.03 12.14
C LEU A 348 -0.27 14.90 13.40
N HIS A 349 0.29 13.71 13.63
CA HIS A 349 1.34 13.53 14.61
C HIS A 349 2.52 14.48 14.27
N PRO A 350 3.14 15.17 15.26
CA PRO A 350 4.21 16.14 14.99
C PRO A 350 5.33 15.61 14.10
N THR A 351 5.81 14.38 14.37
CA THR A 351 6.82 13.71 13.52
C THR A 351 6.40 13.56 12.07
N VAL A 352 5.12 13.21 11.82
CA VAL A 352 4.58 13.05 10.46
C VAL A 352 4.44 14.40 9.79
N ARG A 353 3.95 15.41 10.51
CA ARG A 353 3.82 16.79 10.03
C ARG A 353 5.17 17.37 9.60
N ASP A 354 6.19 17.21 10.45
CA ASP A 354 7.52 17.77 10.23
C ASP A 354 8.22 17.05 9.05
N GLU A 355 8.07 15.73 8.94
CA GLU A 355 8.55 14.98 7.77
C GLU A 355 7.84 15.41 6.48
N ILE A 356 6.51 15.57 6.50
CA ILE A 356 5.73 16.02 5.34
C ILE A 356 6.20 17.40 4.89
N ALA A 357 6.45 18.33 5.82
CA ALA A 357 6.92 19.68 5.51
C ALA A 357 8.27 19.71 4.77
N GLY A 358 9.16 18.75 5.05
CA GLY A 358 10.46 18.62 4.39
C GLY A 358 10.52 17.57 3.27
N TRP A 359 9.42 16.87 2.97
CA TRP A 359 9.48 15.68 2.11
C TRP A 359 9.72 15.99 0.63
N ASP A 360 9.17 17.11 0.15
CA ASP A 360 9.06 17.41 -1.29
C ASP A 360 10.20 18.25 -1.86
N GLY A 361 11.03 18.88 -1.02
CA GLY A 361 12.20 19.66 -1.44
C GLY A 361 12.33 20.96 -0.71
#